data_AF-A0A1D8RT51-F1
#
_entry.id   AF-A0A1D8RT51-F1
#
_cell.length_a   1.000
_cell.length_b   1.000
_cell.length_c   1.000
_cell.angle_alpha   90.00
_cell.angle_beta   90.00
_cell.angle_gamma   90.00
#
_symmetry.space_group_name_H-M   'P 1'
#
loop_
_entity.id
_entity.type
_entity.pdbx_description
1 polymer ?
#
loop_
_entity_poly.entity_id
_entity_poly.type
_entity_poly.pdbx_seq_one_letter_code
_entity_poly.pdbx_strand_id
1 'polypeptide(L)'
;MPKNHSTKSQRELTECLHDGLSLSITASFGVADFNAQMNELEDLIKLADVALYKAKNSGRNIVCQMQETPKENDNEAVNIIHTVN
;
A
#
# COMPACT_ATOMS: atom_id res chain seq x y z
N MET A 1 18.09 -6.60 22.09
CA MET A 1 17.86 -6.73 20.64
C MET A 1 16.45 -7.24 20.42
N PRO A 2 15.54 -6.47 19.80
CA PRO A 2 14.21 -6.98 19.52
C PRO A 2 14.31 -8.10 18.48
N LYS A 3 13.64 -9.21 18.77
CA LYS A 3 13.63 -10.41 17.94
C LYS A 3 12.70 -10.14 16.76
N ASN A 4 13.24 -10.13 15.55
CA ASN A 4 12.44 -10.13 14.33
C ASN A 4 11.71 -11.48 14.24
N HIS A 5 10.48 -11.52 14.75
CA HIS A 5 9.49 -12.50 14.34
C HIS A 5 9.16 -12.21 12.87
N SER A 6 9.94 -12.75 11.93
CA SER A 6 9.54 -12.81 10.54
C SER A 6 8.32 -13.71 10.46
N THR A 7 7.16 -13.06 10.49
CA THR A 7 5.82 -13.56 10.28
C THR A 7 5.86 -14.58 9.15
N LYS A 8 5.53 -15.84 9.46
CA LYS A 8 5.26 -16.83 8.41
C LYS A 8 4.08 -16.27 7.62
N SER A 9 4.36 -15.78 6.41
CA SER A 9 3.37 -15.38 5.41
C SER A 9 2.59 -16.63 5.03
N GLN A 10 1.56 -16.95 5.82
CA GLN A 10 0.72 -18.11 5.58
C GLN A 10 -0.24 -17.72 4.45
N ARG A 11 -0.10 -18.42 3.32
CA ARG A 11 -1.14 -18.51 2.29
C ARG A 11 -2.33 -19.25 2.90
N GLU A 12 -3.16 -18.56 3.67
CA GLU A 12 -4.34 -19.13 4.31
C GLU A 12 -5.53 -19.06 3.36
N LEU A 13 -5.81 -20.20 2.73
CA LEU A 13 -7.09 -20.47 2.11
C LEU A 13 -8.10 -20.65 3.24
N THR A 14 -9.11 -19.79 3.31
CA THR A 14 -10.17 -19.91 4.30
C THR A 14 -11.38 -20.56 3.65
N GLU A 15 -11.91 -21.60 4.27
CA GLU A 15 -13.18 -22.19 3.87
C GLU A 15 -14.33 -21.47 4.60
N CYS A 16 -15.34 -21.06 3.86
CA CYS A 16 -16.57 -20.52 4.43
C CYS A 16 -17.79 -21.23 3.84
N LEU A 17 -18.84 -21.39 4.66
CA LEU A 17 -20.11 -21.96 4.23
C LEU A 17 -21.08 -20.83 3.89
N HIS A 18 -21.62 -20.84 2.68
CA HIS A 18 -22.63 -19.89 2.22
C HIS A 18 -23.69 -20.64 1.41
N ASP A 19 -24.97 -20.55 1.80
CA ASP A 19 -26.10 -21.24 1.17
C ASP A 19 -25.90 -22.76 0.98
N GLY A 20 -25.23 -23.40 1.94
CA GLY A 20 -24.92 -24.83 1.89
C GLY A 20 -23.77 -25.21 0.95
N LEU A 21 -23.11 -24.23 0.32
CA LEU A 21 -21.92 -24.41 -0.51
C LEU A 21 -20.66 -24.07 0.30
N SER A 22 -19.63 -24.91 0.17
CA SER A 22 -18.30 -24.62 0.70
C SER A 22 -17.52 -23.78 -0.31
N LEU A 23 -17.09 -22.59 0.11
CA LEU A 23 -16.34 -21.65 -0.71
C LEU A 23 -14.93 -21.50 -0.13
N SER A 24 -13.93 -21.67 -0.98
CA SER A 24 -12.55 -21.38 -0.63
C SER A 24 -12.21 -19.95 -1.03
N ILE A 25 -11.95 -19.10 -0.03
CA ILE A 25 -11.60 -17.69 -0.24
C ILE A 25 -10.15 -17.41 0.14
N THR A 26 -9.57 -16.42 -0.51
CA THR A 26 -8.26 -15.86 -0.15
C THR A 26 -8.38 -14.34 -0.02
N ALA A 27 -7.49 -13.75 0.75
CA ALA A 27 -7.40 -12.29 0.89
C ALA A 27 -6.07 -11.77 0.33
N SER A 28 -6.07 -10.53 -0.12
CA SER A 28 -4.86 -9.79 -0.46
C SER A 28 -4.81 -8.56 0.41
N PHE A 29 -3.62 -8.11 0.79
CA PHE A 29 -3.45 -6.98 1.68
C PHE A 29 -2.43 -5.99 1.11
N GLY A 30 -2.72 -4.71 1.29
CA GLY A 30 -1.78 -3.63 1.07
C GLY A 30 -1.37 -3.03 2.40
N VAL A 31 -0.07 -2.81 2.58
CA VAL A 31 0.51 -2.26 3.81
C VAL A 31 1.29 -1.00 3.46
N ALA A 32 1.21 0.00 4.34
CA ALA A 32 2.03 1.20 4.27
C ALA A 32 2.50 1.55 5.68
N ASP A 33 3.68 2.17 5.76
CA ASP A 33 4.27 2.62 7.02
C ASP A 33 4.15 4.13 7.13
N PHE A 34 3.69 4.60 8.30
CA PHE A 34 3.67 6.03 8.59
C PHE A 34 5.09 6.53 8.80
N ASN A 35 5.50 7.55 8.04
CA ASN A 35 6.85 8.11 8.11
C ASN A 35 6.79 9.64 8.27
N ALA A 36 7.95 10.25 8.53
CA ALA A 36 8.06 11.69 8.78
C ALA A 36 7.74 12.58 7.55
N GLN A 37 7.56 11.99 6.37
CA GLN A 37 7.25 12.70 5.13
C GLN A 37 5.74 12.74 4.87
N MET A 38 4.96 11.91 5.57
CA MET A 38 3.50 11.94 5.50
C MET A 38 2.96 13.07 6.37
N ASN A 39 2.09 13.89 5.78
CA ASN A 39 1.49 15.01 6.49
C ASN A 39 0.15 14.61 7.12
N GLU A 40 -0.54 13.64 6.52
CA GLU A 40 -1.90 13.27 6.90
C GLU A 40 -2.11 11.76 6.89
N LEU A 41 -3.08 11.30 7.69
CA LEU A 41 -3.52 9.90 7.70
C LEU A 41 -4.04 9.46 6.32
N GLU A 42 -4.59 10.39 5.54
CA GLU A 42 -5.11 10.11 4.21
C GLU A 42 -4.02 9.60 3.25
N ASP A 43 -2.79 10.14 3.35
CA ASP A 43 -1.64 9.69 2.55
C ASP A 43 -1.28 8.23 2.88
N LEU A 44 -1.30 7.87 4.17
CA LEU A 44 -1.06 6.50 4.62
C LEU A 44 -2.11 5.54 4.07
N ILE A 45 -3.39 5.91 4.14
CA ILE A 45 -4.50 5.09 3.64
C ILE A 45 -4.38 4.93 2.12
N LYS A 46 -4.08 6.00 1.38
CA LYS A 46 -3.86 5.97 -0.07
C LYS A 46 -2.74 5.01 -0.45
N LEU A 47 -1.60 5.05 0.24
CA LEU A 47 -0.50 4.13 -0.04
C LEU A 47 -0.82 2.68 0.27
N ALA A 48 -1.54 2.42 1.38
CA ALA A 48 -2.01 1.08 1.70
C ALA A 48 -2.99 0.56 0.62
N ASP A 49 -3.88 1.41 0.12
CA ASP A 49 -4.81 1.04 -0.96
C ASP A 49 -4.08 0.78 -2.29
N VAL A 50 -3.11 1.60 -2.67
CA VAL A 50 -2.26 1.37 -3.84
C VAL A 50 -1.52 0.03 -3.73
N ALA A 51 -0.97 -0.27 -2.54
CA ALA A 51 -0.32 -1.54 -2.28
C ALA A 51 -1.31 -2.72 -2.38
N LEU A 52 -2.55 -2.55 -1.92
CA LEU A 52 -3.60 -3.57 -2.03
C LEU A 52 -3.95 -3.83 -3.49
N TYR A 53 -4.10 -2.78 -4.29
CA TYR A 53 -4.41 -2.88 -5.70
C TYR A 53 -3.29 -3.61 -6.46
N LYS A 54 -2.03 -3.31 -6.13
CA LYS A 54 -0.87 -4.07 -6.62
C LYS A 54 -0.98 -5.55 -6.25
N ALA A 55 -1.28 -5.87 -5.00
CA ALA A 55 -1.45 -7.26 -4.55
C ALA A 55 -2.57 -7.98 -5.32
N LYS A 56 -3.67 -7.30 -5.64
CA LYS A 56 -4.79 -7.86 -6.42
C LYS A 56 -4.41 -8.11 -7.89
N ASN A 57 -3.58 -7.27 -8.49
CA ASN A 57 -3.21 -7.37 -9.90
C ASN A 57 -1.97 -8.25 -10.15
N SER A 58 -1.12 -8.45 -9.15
CA SER A 58 0.12 -9.26 -9.27
C SER A 58 -0.07 -10.75 -8.95
N GLY A 59 -1.31 -11.23 -8.80
CA GLY A 59 -1.62 -12.66 -8.62
C GLY A 59 -2.56 -13.00 -7.47
N ARG A 60 -2.97 -12.02 -6.63
CA ARG A 60 -3.81 -12.20 -5.43
C ARG A 60 -3.16 -13.13 -4.38
N ASN A 61 -3.81 -13.30 -3.23
CA ASN A 61 -3.30 -14.09 -2.10
C ASN A 61 -1.85 -13.72 -1.70
N ILE A 62 -1.56 -12.43 -1.73
CA ILE A 62 -0.25 -11.85 -1.43
C ILE A 62 -0.43 -10.56 -0.66
N VAL A 63 0.62 -10.18 0.05
CA VAL A 63 0.75 -8.89 0.71
C VAL A 63 1.74 -8.05 -0.09
N CYS A 64 1.41 -6.79 -0.33
CA CYS A 64 2.32 -5.83 -0.95
C CYS A 64 2.49 -4.63 -0.02
N GLN A 65 3.65 -3.98 -0.12
CA GLN A 65 3.96 -2.76 0.62
C GLN A 65 4.26 -1.63 -0.36
N MET A 66 3.83 -0.42 -0.02
CA MET A 66 4.20 0.81 -0.72
C MET A 66 4.76 1.81 0.29
N GLN A 67 5.79 2.55 -0.12
CA GLN A 67 6.37 3.65 0.64
C GLN A 67 6.32 4.89 -0.25
N GLU A 68 6.09 6.06 0.35
CA GLU A 68 6.25 7.31 -0.39
C GLU A 68 7.73 7.44 -0.76
N THR A 69 8.00 7.66 -2.04
CA THR A 69 9.32 8.12 -2.47
C THR A 69 9.46 9.59 -2.09
N PRO A 70 10.65 10.06 -1.68
CA PRO A 70 10.87 11.47 -1.42
C PRO A 70 10.35 12.30 -2.59
N LYS A 71 9.45 13.25 -2.31
CA LYS A 71 9.01 14.23 -3.30
C LYS A 71 10.23 15.08 -3.66
N GLU A 72 10.88 14.80 -4.78
CA GLU A 72 11.86 15.71 -5.37
C GLU A 72 11.12 16.98 -5.78
N ASN A 73 11.25 18.01 -4.94
CA ASN A 73 10.93 19.42 -5.17
C ASN A 73 9.94 19.72 -6.32
N ASP A 74 8.65 19.80 -5.98
CA ASP A 74 7.64 20.49 -6.79
C ASP A 74 7.91 22.02 -6.77
N ASN A 75 9.02 22.47 -7.35
CA ASN A 75 9.42 23.89 -7.40
C ASN A 75 10.14 24.26 -8.72
N GLU A 76 9.69 23.77 -9.87
CA GLU A 76 10.26 24.18 -11.17
C GLU A 76 9.26 24.67 -12.23
N ALA A 77 7.99 24.91 -11.89
CA ALA A 77 6.97 25.28 -12.90
C ALA A 77 6.21 26.61 -12.70
N VAL A 78 6.60 27.51 -11.78
CA VAL A 78 5.83 28.78 -11.57
C VAL A 78 6.64 30.08 -11.74
N ASN A 79 7.95 30.05 -12.02
CA ASN A 79 8.76 31.27 -12.05
C ASN A 79 9.28 31.75 -13.44
N ILE A 80 8.53 31.51 -14.53
CA ILE A 80 8.90 32.07 -15.86
C ILE A 80 8.10 33.34 -16.23
N ILE A 81 7.11 33.80 -15.44
CA ILE A 81 6.31 34.99 -15.78
C ILE A 81 6.57 36.18 -14.84
N HIS A 82 7.80 36.68 -14.75
CA HIS A 82 8.04 38.10 -14.48
C HIS A 82 9.50 38.52 -14.74
N THR A 83 9.85 38.82 -15.99
CA THR A 83 10.87 39.85 -16.28
C THR A 83 10.50 40.54 -17.57
N VAL A 84 9.68 41.59 -17.44
CA VAL A 84 9.76 42.75 -18.31
C VAL A 84 10.93 43.58 -17.82
N ASN A 85 11.95 43.74 -18.67
CA ASN A 85 12.82 44.91 -18.80
C ASN A 85 13.59 44.77 -20.11
#